data_AF-A0A534TY84-F1
#
_entry.id   AF-A0A534TY84-F1
#
_cell.length_a   1.000
_cell.length_b   1.000
_cell.length_c   1.000
_cell.angle_alpha   90.00
_cell.angle_beta   90.00
_cell.angle_gamma   90.00
#
_symmetry.space_group_name_H-M   'P 1'
#
loop_
_entity.id
_entity.type
_entity.pdbx_description
1 polymer ?
#
loop_
_entity_poly.entity_id
_entity_poly.type
_entity_poly.pdbx_seq_one_letter_code
_entity_poly.pdbx_strand_id
1 'polypeptide(L)'
;MRYDCDSTASAAAAELRTGRYEYGWFGGRANDLDDRRCVAFPIDGVEVHGDQLVFRFDWKGAIVSGRVWGRSFTGSWRQSSGDGEVALEFTPDFASAEGWWTLPHEPARHRAFIRLRGRR
;
A
#
# COMPACT_ATOMS: atom_id res chain seq x y z
N MET A 1 -10.36 -7.51 -21.95
CA MET A 1 -9.94 -8.44 -20.90
C MET A 1 -9.71 -7.63 -19.63
N ARG A 2 -10.61 -7.70 -18.64
CA ARG A 2 -10.41 -7.04 -17.34
C ARG A 2 -9.34 -7.87 -16.62
N TYR A 3 -8.18 -7.28 -16.38
CA TYR A 3 -7.12 -7.93 -15.62
C TYR A 3 -7.45 -7.81 -14.14
N ASP A 4 -7.42 -8.95 -13.46
CA ASP A 4 -7.95 -9.11 -12.12
C ASP A 4 -6.85 -8.88 -11.08
N CYS A 5 -6.83 -7.70 -10.45
CA CYS A 5 -5.91 -7.42 -9.34
C CYS A 5 -6.13 -8.37 -8.14
N ASP A 6 -7.21 -9.15 -8.09
CA ASP A 6 -7.43 -10.13 -7.02
C ASP A 6 -6.45 -11.32 -7.13
N SER A 7 -6.00 -11.66 -8.35
CA SER A 7 -4.99 -12.70 -8.58
C SER A 7 -3.57 -12.28 -8.14
N THR A 8 -3.22 -11.00 -8.32
CA THR A 8 -1.94 -10.42 -7.90
C THR A 8 -1.90 -10.10 -6.42
N ALA A 9 -3.01 -9.66 -5.81
CA ALA A 9 -3.15 -9.60 -4.36
C ALA A 9 -2.94 -10.99 -3.73
N SER A 10 -3.43 -12.05 -4.38
CA SER A 10 -3.21 -13.44 -3.94
C SER A 10 -1.77 -13.90 -4.09
N ALA A 11 -1.09 -13.58 -5.20
CA ALA A 11 0.33 -13.88 -5.42
C ALA A 11 1.22 -13.15 -4.41
N ALA A 12 0.87 -11.91 -4.10
CA ALA A 12 1.66 -11.12 -3.20
C ALA A 12 1.36 -11.40 -1.71
N ALA A 13 0.13 -11.82 -1.41
CA ALA A 13 -0.15 -12.51 -0.15
C ALA A 13 0.63 -13.82 -0.01
N ALA A 14 0.96 -14.52 -1.12
CA ALA A 14 1.85 -15.68 -1.08
C ALA A 14 3.31 -15.29 -0.81
N GLU A 15 3.79 -14.17 -1.36
CA GLU A 15 5.12 -13.62 -1.02
C GLU A 15 5.21 -13.23 0.47
N LEU A 16 4.18 -12.58 1.04
CA LEU A 16 4.13 -12.30 2.49
C LEU A 16 4.11 -13.58 3.35
N ARG A 17 3.55 -14.70 2.83
CA ARG A 17 3.58 -16.00 3.52
C ARG A 17 4.98 -16.62 3.58
N THR A 18 5.92 -16.22 2.70
CA THR A 18 7.32 -16.65 2.78
C THR A 18 8.01 -16.15 4.05
N GLY A 19 7.43 -15.14 4.71
CA GLY A 19 7.93 -14.58 5.97
C GLY A 19 9.11 -13.64 5.81
N ARG A 20 9.47 -13.28 4.57
CA ARG A 20 10.54 -12.31 4.28
C ARG A 20 10.16 -10.87 4.67
N TYR A 21 8.86 -10.55 4.76
CA TYR A 21 8.35 -9.20 5.08
C TYR A 21 7.13 -9.27 6.01
N GLU A 22 7.00 -8.31 6.95
CA GLU A 22 5.88 -8.23 7.91
C GLU A 22 4.63 -7.57 7.30
N TYR A 23 4.81 -6.70 6.29
CA TYR A 23 3.76 -5.93 5.64
C TYR A 23 4.04 -5.77 4.12
N GLY A 24 2.99 -5.59 3.31
CA GLY A 24 3.15 -5.34 1.86
C GLY A 24 2.02 -4.53 1.26
N TRP A 25 2.35 -3.68 0.28
CA TRP A 25 1.41 -2.85 -0.50
C TRP A 25 1.20 -3.43 -1.89
N PHE A 26 -0.06 -3.40 -2.33
CA PHE A 26 -0.48 -3.82 -3.65
C PHE A 26 -1.26 -2.71 -4.33
N GLY A 27 -0.69 -2.17 -5.40
CA GLY A 27 -1.31 -1.10 -6.19
C GLY A 27 -1.36 -1.46 -7.67
N GLY A 28 -2.50 -1.23 -8.33
CA GLY A 28 -2.57 -1.21 -9.79
C GLY A 28 -1.98 0.10 -10.34
N ARG A 29 -1.39 0.09 -11.55
CA ARG A 29 -0.73 1.26 -12.18
C ARG A 29 0.49 1.82 -11.45
N ALA A 30 1.12 1.04 -10.57
CA ALA A 30 2.25 1.53 -9.80
C ALA A 30 3.49 1.93 -10.62
N ASN A 31 3.58 1.71 -11.95
CA ASN A 31 4.86 1.79 -12.63
C ASN A 31 4.88 2.46 -14.01
N ASP A 32 6.04 3.08 -14.27
CA ASP A 32 6.69 3.28 -15.58
C ASP A 32 7.15 1.95 -16.24
N LEU A 33 6.83 0.79 -15.64
CA LEU A 33 7.28 -0.55 -16.05
C LEU A 33 6.19 -1.36 -16.79
N ASP A 34 4.92 -1.12 -16.51
CA ASP A 34 3.73 -1.64 -17.23
C ASP A 34 2.48 -1.15 -16.44
N ASP A 35 1.67 -0.28 -17.04
CA ASP A 35 0.44 0.26 -16.45
C ASP A 35 -0.68 -0.80 -16.30
N ARG A 36 -0.43 -2.02 -16.81
CA ARG A 36 -1.39 -3.14 -16.84
C ARG A 36 -1.16 -4.17 -15.72
N ARG A 37 -0.16 -3.99 -14.86
CA ARG A 37 0.21 -4.97 -13.81
C ARG A 37 0.09 -4.38 -12.41
N CYS A 38 -0.47 -5.15 -11.48
CA CYS A 38 -0.48 -4.82 -10.05
C CYS A 38 0.85 -5.33 -9.45
N VAL A 39 1.53 -4.52 -8.64
CA VAL A 39 2.87 -4.84 -8.09
C VAL A 39 2.86 -4.84 -6.58
N ALA A 40 3.66 -5.74 -6.02
CA ALA A 40 3.88 -5.92 -4.60
C ALA A 40 5.15 -5.20 -4.16
N PHE A 41 5.02 -4.30 -3.19
CA PHE A 41 6.17 -3.67 -2.56
C PHE A 41 6.24 -4.08 -1.10
N PRO A 42 7.38 -4.61 -0.62
CA PRO A 42 7.59 -4.76 0.81
C PRO A 42 7.57 -3.39 1.48
N ILE A 43 7.06 -3.36 2.72
CA ILE A 43 7.17 -2.19 3.59
C ILE A 43 8.29 -2.47 4.58
N ASP A 44 9.37 -1.71 4.48
CA ASP A 44 10.63 -1.99 5.17
C ASP A 44 10.76 -1.22 6.50
N GLY A 45 9.85 -0.28 6.77
CA GLY A 45 9.79 0.42 8.04
C GLY A 45 8.39 0.94 8.32
N VAL A 46 7.88 0.62 9.51
CA VAL A 46 6.61 1.16 10.04
C VAL A 46 6.93 1.91 11.33
N GLU A 47 6.61 3.19 11.35
CA GLU A 47 6.67 4.02 12.55
C GLU A 47 5.28 4.44 12.99
N VAL A 48 5.01 4.33 14.29
CA VAL A 48 3.73 4.69 14.90
C VAL A 48 3.98 5.78 15.94
N HIS A 49 3.34 6.92 15.76
CA HIS A 49 3.45 8.09 16.64
C HIS A 49 2.05 8.57 17.02
N GLY A 50 1.44 7.97 18.04
CA GLY A 50 0.05 8.25 18.42
C GLY A 50 -0.92 7.81 17.32
N ASP A 51 -1.67 8.75 16.74
CA ASP A 51 -2.56 8.50 15.60
C ASP A 51 -1.83 8.59 14.25
N GLN A 52 -0.54 8.98 14.22
CA GLN A 52 0.25 9.05 13.00
C GLN A 52 0.92 7.71 12.68
N LEU A 53 0.82 7.31 11.42
CA LEU A 53 1.44 6.11 10.86
C LEU A 53 2.31 6.51 9.67
N VAL A 54 3.57 6.07 9.66
CA VAL A 54 4.51 6.29 8.57
C VAL A 54 5.04 4.94 8.08
N PHE A 55 4.97 4.68 6.78
CA PHE A 55 5.52 3.49 6.15
C PHE A 55 6.43 3.85 4.98
N ARG A 56 7.53 3.10 4.85
CA ARG A 56 8.54 3.31 3.80
C ARG A 56 8.62 2.12 2.86
N PHE A 57 8.85 2.42 1.59
CA PHE A 57 9.12 1.46 0.53
C PHE A 57 10.49 1.77 -0.07
N ASP A 58 11.30 0.75 -0.30
CA ASP A 58 12.56 0.90 -1.05
C ASP A 58 12.31 1.42 -2.48
N TRP A 59 11.16 1.11 -3.06
CA TRP A 59 10.80 1.56 -4.41
C TRP A 59 10.68 3.09 -4.47
N LYS A 60 11.57 3.70 -5.28
CA LYS A 60 11.69 5.16 -5.45
C LYS A 60 11.85 5.95 -4.14
N GLY A 61 12.26 5.27 -3.06
CA GLY A 61 12.34 5.83 -1.71
C GLY A 61 11.00 6.38 -1.23
N ALA A 62 9.89 5.70 -1.57
CA ALA A 62 8.56 6.19 -1.25
C ALA A 62 8.31 6.17 0.27
N ILE A 63 7.77 7.27 0.79
CA ILE A 63 7.35 7.45 2.16
C ILE A 63 5.87 7.77 2.15
N VAL A 64 5.07 6.93 2.79
CA VAL A 64 3.68 7.25 3.09
C VAL A 64 3.57 7.68 4.54
N SER A 65 2.88 8.79 4.78
CA SER A 65 2.58 9.30 6.12
C SER A 65 1.13 9.72 6.18
N GLY A 66 0.44 9.33 7.24
CA GLY A 66 -0.96 9.70 7.43
C GLY A 66 -1.41 9.51 8.87
N ARG A 67 -2.71 9.73 9.08
CA ARG A 67 -3.36 9.52 10.37
C ARG A 67 -4.35 8.38 10.30
N VAL A 68 -4.45 7.64 11.40
CA VAL A 68 -5.46 6.61 11.61
C VAL A 68 -6.55 7.17 12.52
N TRP A 69 -7.80 7.14 12.07
CA TRP A 69 -8.97 7.47 12.87
C TRP A 69 -10.00 6.35 12.77
N GLY A 70 -10.25 5.65 13.88
CA GLY A 70 -11.04 4.42 13.86
C GLY A 70 -10.36 3.36 13.00
N ARG A 71 -11.01 2.98 11.89
CA ARG A 71 -10.47 2.04 10.89
C ARG A 71 -9.98 2.74 9.61
N SER A 72 -10.10 4.06 9.54
CA SER A 72 -9.71 4.80 8.35
C SER A 72 -8.30 5.34 8.50
N PHE A 73 -7.47 5.14 7.49
CA PHE A 73 -6.18 5.80 7.33
C PHE A 73 -6.27 6.78 6.17
N THR A 74 -5.86 8.02 6.39
CA THR A 74 -5.72 9.02 5.32
C THR A 74 -4.36 9.68 5.41
N GLY A 75 -3.70 9.84 4.28
CA GLY A 75 -2.35 10.33 4.26
C GLY A 75 -1.88 10.78 2.89
N SER A 76 -0.62 11.16 2.85
CA SER A 76 0.11 11.43 1.63
C SER A 76 1.21 10.41 1.44
N TRP A 77 1.58 10.25 0.19
CA TRP A 77 2.74 9.52 -0.27
C TRP A 77 3.71 10.53 -0.86
N ARG A 78 5.01 10.32 -0.68
CA ARG A 78 6.08 11.12 -1.28
C ARG A 78 7.13 10.19 -1.83
N GLN A 79 7.51 10.38 -3.08
CA GLN A 79 8.55 9.61 -3.76
C GLN A 79 9.38 10.54 -4.65
N SER A 80 10.47 10.02 -5.25
CA SER A 80 11.32 10.80 -6.15
C SER A 80 10.60 11.40 -7.35
N SER A 81 9.53 10.76 -7.85
CA SER A 81 8.72 11.26 -8.97
C SER A 81 7.55 12.17 -8.54
N GLY A 82 7.47 12.57 -7.27
CA GLY A 82 6.49 13.53 -6.74
C GLY A 82 5.58 12.96 -5.66
N ASP A 83 4.58 13.75 -5.26
CA ASP A 83 3.73 13.48 -4.10
C ASP A 83 2.31 13.07 -4.51
N GLY A 84 1.66 12.23 -3.72
CA GLY A 84 0.30 11.73 -3.97
C GLY A 84 -0.49 11.57 -2.69
N GLU A 85 -1.74 11.18 -2.81
CA GLU A 85 -2.64 10.94 -1.69
C GLU A 85 -2.95 9.46 -1.55
N VAL A 86 -3.32 9.06 -0.34
CA VAL A 86 -3.73 7.69 -0.01
C VAL A 86 -4.85 7.72 1.02
N ALA A 87 -5.84 6.86 0.81
CA ALA A 87 -6.83 6.53 1.82
C ALA A 87 -7.03 5.03 1.87
N LEU A 88 -7.05 4.46 3.08
CA LEU A 88 -7.25 3.04 3.33
C LEU A 88 -8.30 2.86 4.43
N GLU A 89 -8.96 1.72 4.39
CA GLU A 89 -9.89 1.26 5.41
C GLU A 89 -9.43 -0.11 5.89
N PHE A 90 -9.09 -0.20 7.18
CA PHE A 90 -8.70 -1.45 7.82
C PHE A 90 -9.90 -2.37 8.02
N THR A 91 -9.67 -3.68 7.89
CA THR A 91 -10.64 -4.69 8.35
C THR A 91 -10.86 -4.57 9.86
N PRO A 92 -11.99 -5.06 10.40
CA PRO A 92 -12.30 -4.93 11.83
C PRO A 92 -11.23 -5.49 12.77
N ASP A 93 -10.49 -6.50 12.32
CA ASP A 93 -9.38 -7.14 13.04
C ASP A 93 -8.01 -6.51 12.75
N PHE A 94 -7.95 -5.44 11.94
CA PHE A 94 -6.73 -4.80 11.45
C PHE A 94 -5.73 -5.78 10.80
N ALA A 95 -6.21 -6.92 10.28
CA ALA A 95 -5.35 -7.87 9.57
C ALA A 95 -5.05 -7.44 8.11
N SER A 96 -5.82 -6.51 7.57
CA SER A 96 -5.63 -5.95 6.24
C SER A 96 -6.27 -4.58 6.10
N ALA A 97 -5.94 -3.87 5.03
CA ALA A 97 -6.58 -2.62 4.64
C ALA A 97 -6.79 -2.58 3.13
N GLU A 98 -7.88 -1.95 2.69
CA GLU A 98 -8.09 -1.66 1.27
C GLU A 98 -8.40 -0.19 1.07
N GLY A 99 -8.11 0.35 -0.11
CA GLY A 99 -8.52 1.70 -0.45
C GLY A 99 -7.96 2.16 -1.77
N TRP A 100 -7.48 3.40 -1.81
CA TRP A 100 -6.97 4.00 -3.03
C TRP A 100 -5.77 4.92 -2.80
N TRP A 101 -5.08 5.20 -3.90
CA TRP A 101 -3.97 6.16 -3.95
C TRP A 101 -3.94 6.92 -5.28
N THR A 102 -3.19 8.02 -5.37
CA THR A 102 -3.01 8.81 -6.60
C THR A 102 -1.53 8.97 -6.97
N LEU A 103 -1.25 9.16 -8.26
CA LEU A 103 0.08 9.55 -8.73
C LEU A 103 0.26 11.07 -8.70
N PRO A 104 1.51 11.56 -8.64
CA PRO A 104 1.80 13.00 -8.56
C PRO A 104 1.29 13.85 -9.73
N HIS A 105 1.06 13.21 -10.88
CA HIS A 105 0.60 13.87 -12.10
C HIS A 105 -0.67 13.22 -12.67
N GLU A 106 -1.31 12.33 -11.91
CA GLU A 106 -2.56 11.67 -12.33
C GLU A 106 -3.58 11.75 -11.18
N PRO A 107 -4.66 12.52 -11.33
CA PRO A 107 -5.71 12.60 -10.32
C PRO A 107 -6.56 11.31 -10.26
N ALA A 108 -6.30 10.34 -11.14
CA ALA A 108 -6.99 9.07 -11.12
C ALA A 108 -6.64 8.30 -9.85
N ARG A 109 -7.67 7.71 -9.25
CA ARG A 109 -7.52 6.86 -8.08
C ARG A 109 -7.20 5.44 -8.52
N HIS A 110 -6.15 4.88 -7.92
CA HIS A 110 -5.71 3.52 -8.13
C HIS A 110 -6.03 2.71 -6.88
N ARG A 111 -6.45 1.45 -7.04
CA ARG A 111 -6.77 0.58 -5.89
C ARG A 111 -5.49 0.27 -5.10
N ALA A 112 -5.61 0.28 -3.78
CA ALA A 112 -4.58 -0.12 -2.82
C ALA A 112 -5.10 -1.30 -1.99
N PHE A 113 -4.24 -2.27 -1.72
CA PHE A 113 -4.46 -3.32 -0.72
C PHE A 113 -3.21 -3.43 0.14
N ILE A 114 -3.39 -3.61 1.44
CA ILE A 114 -2.34 -3.90 2.41
C ILE A 114 -2.76 -5.13 3.20
N ARG A 115 -1.83 -6.07 3.38
CA ARG A 115 -1.99 -7.14 4.35
C ARG A 115 -1.03 -6.94 5.50
N LEU A 116 -1.56 -6.92 6.71
CA LEU A 116 -0.80 -6.81 7.93
C LEU A 116 -0.62 -8.21 8.53
N ARG A 117 0.62 -8.67 8.71
CA ARG A 117 0.82 -9.97 9.35
C ARG A 117 0.43 -9.84 10.82
N GLY A 118 -0.50 -10.67 11.28
CA GLY A 118 -0.81 -10.77 12.71
C GLY A 118 0.42 -11.29 13.44
N ARG A 119 0.93 -10.51 14.41
CA ARG A 119 1.84 -11.06 15.42
C ARG A 119 1.06 -12.13 16.18
N ARG A 120 1.58 -13.36 16.19
CA ARG A 120 1.19 -14.36 17.18
C ARG A 120 1.91 -14.08 18.48
#